data_AF-B9VTQ3-F1
#
_entry.id   AF-B9VTQ3-F1
#
_cell.length_a   1.000
_cell.length_b   1.000
_cell.length_c   1.000
_cell.angle_alpha   90.00
_cell.angle_beta   90.00
_cell.angle_gamma   90.00
#
_symmetry.space_group_name_H-M   'P 1'
#
loop_
_entity.id
_entity.type
_entity.pdbx_description
1 polymer ?
#
loop_
_entity_poly.entity_id
_entity_poly.type
_entity_poly.pdbx_seq_one_letter_code
_entity_poly.pdbx_strand_id
1 'polypeptide(L)'
;MVFSLNFRQIICNTSKFSAVALTIGLVTTIAGVKYSLAKQRVNLIGAGASFPAPLYQRWFSDMRNNNFEVQVDYQSVGSGAGVERFTQGLVDFGASDVAMKDSEIAKVSRGVMMLPMTAGSVVLAYNLPGISDLKLSRKVYVDILLGRIQNWNDSRIADINFGVNLPDLPITIVYRSDGSGTTGVFTKHLSAISQE
;
A
#
# COMPACT_ATOMS: atom_id res chain seq x y z
N MET A 1 -9.28 1.84 -5.59
CA MET A 1 -9.67 2.80 -6.64
C MET A 1 -9.48 2.08 -7.98
N VAL A 2 -10.52 1.95 -8.80
CA VAL A 2 -10.50 1.16 -10.06
C VAL A 2 -10.32 2.10 -11.23
N PHE A 3 -9.34 1.84 -12.11
CA PHE A 3 -9.33 2.35 -13.48
C PHE A 3 -8.84 1.29 -14.46
N SER A 4 -9.52 1.22 -15.60
CA SER A 4 -9.32 0.28 -16.70
C SER A 4 -8.03 0.61 -17.48
N LEU A 5 -7.20 -0.40 -17.77
CA LEU A 5 -6.00 -0.27 -18.61
C LEU A 5 -6.26 -0.87 -20.00
N ASN A 6 -6.09 -0.03 -21.03
CA ASN A 6 -6.13 -0.45 -22.43
C ASN A 6 -4.75 -1.02 -22.83
N PHE A 7 -4.65 -2.35 -22.91
CA PHE A 7 -3.42 -3.12 -23.11
C PHE A 7 -2.72 -2.95 -24.48
N ARG A 8 -3.22 -2.08 -25.38
CA ARG A 8 -2.72 -1.99 -26.77
C ARG A 8 -1.41 -1.21 -26.98
N GLN A 9 -0.89 -0.48 -26.00
CA GLN A 9 0.31 0.37 -26.20
C GLN A 9 1.65 -0.25 -25.76
N ILE A 10 1.66 -1.43 -25.13
CA ILE A 10 2.89 -2.00 -24.52
C ILE A 10 3.74 -2.85 -25.50
N ILE A 11 3.26 -3.14 -26.72
CA ILE A 11 3.96 -4.09 -27.63
C ILE A 11 4.85 -3.43 -28.71
N CYS A 12 4.84 -2.10 -28.88
CA CYS A 12 5.42 -1.49 -30.11
C CYS A 12 6.81 -0.83 -30.01
N ASN A 13 7.73 -1.24 -29.12
CA ASN A 13 9.08 -0.62 -29.10
C ASN A 13 10.29 -1.58 -29.02
N THR A 14 10.23 -2.73 -29.71
CA THR A 14 11.35 -3.69 -29.77
C THR A 14 12.02 -3.82 -31.16
N SER A 15 11.88 -2.84 -32.05
CA SER A 15 12.36 -2.95 -33.44
C SER A 15 13.57 -2.06 -33.78
N LYS A 16 14.64 -2.04 -32.98
CA LYS A 16 15.93 -1.45 -33.43
C LYS A 16 17.15 -2.15 -32.82
N PHE A 17 17.51 -3.31 -33.36
CA PHE A 17 18.90 -3.77 -33.37
C PHE A 17 19.21 -4.41 -34.73
N SER A 18 19.88 -3.64 -35.59
CA SER A 18 20.38 -4.10 -36.88
C SER A 18 21.56 -5.04 -36.67
N ALA A 19 21.45 -6.26 -37.19
CA ALA A 19 22.52 -7.24 -37.24
C ALA A 19 23.57 -6.83 -38.30
N VAL A 20 24.82 -6.66 -37.88
CA VAL A 20 25.98 -6.65 -38.78
C VAL A 20 26.49 -8.08 -38.87
N ALA A 21 26.22 -8.74 -40.01
CA ALA A 21 26.75 -10.06 -40.31
C ALA A 21 28.10 -9.91 -41.02
N LEU A 22 29.18 -10.35 -40.38
CA LEU A 22 30.45 -10.61 -41.04
C LEU A 22 30.77 -12.11 -40.90
N THR A 23 30.54 -12.84 -41.99
CA THR A 23 30.89 -14.25 -42.14
C THR A 23 32.36 -14.40 -42.48
N ILE A 24 33.15 -15.07 -41.61
CA ILE A 24 34.29 -15.88 -42.02
C ILE A 24 34.25 -17.18 -41.23
N GLY A 25 34.13 -18.29 -41.95
CA GLY A 25 34.07 -19.62 -41.39
C GLY A 25 35.42 -20.09 -40.86
N LEU A 26 35.37 -20.70 -39.68
CA LEU A 26 36.27 -21.78 -39.31
C LEU A 26 35.48 -22.70 -38.37
N VAL A 27 35.12 -23.88 -38.87
CA VAL A 27 34.46 -24.92 -38.07
C VAL A 27 35.53 -25.52 -37.16
N THR A 28 35.66 -24.99 -35.95
CA THR A 28 36.33 -25.66 -34.83
C THR A 28 35.26 -26.18 -33.89
N THR A 29 35.10 -27.50 -33.87
CA THR A 29 34.33 -28.26 -32.87
C THR A 29 34.91 -28.02 -31.48
N ILE A 30 34.43 -27.00 -30.77
CA ILE A 30 34.56 -26.89 -29.32
C ILE A 30 33.35 -27.60 -28.71
N ALA A 31 33.59 -28.81 -28.23
CA ALA A 31 32.64 -29.55 -27.43
C ALA A 31 32.22 -28.74 -26.19
N GLY A 32 30.91 -28.55 -26.02
CA GLY A 32 30.29 -28.66 -24.71
C GLY A 32 30.42 -27.49 -23.72
N VAL A 33 30.65 -26.25 -24.13
CA VAL A 33 30.37 -25.12 -23.23
C VAL A 33 28.85 -24.92 -23.18
N LYS A 34 28.20 -25.65 -22.27
CA LYS A 34 26.85 -25.29 -21.83
C LYS A 34 26.98 -23.94 -21.14
N TYR A 35 26.65 -22.85 -21.84
CA TYR A 35 26.29 -21.60 -21.19
C TYR A 35 25.02 -21.89 -20.37
N SER A 36 25.21 -22.29 -19.12
CA SER A 36 24.15 -22.24 -18.14
C SER A 36 23.80 -20.76 -18.00
N LEU A 37 22.68 -20.34 -18.59
CA LEU A 37 22.02 -19.11 -18.18
C LEU A 37 21.65 -19.35 -16.72
N ALA A 38 22.54 -18.95 -15.82
CA ALA A 38 22.24 -18.94 -14.41
C ALA A 38 20.95 -18.15 -14.26
N LYS A 39 19.92 -18.80 -13.73
CA LYS A 39 18.61 -18.20 -13.45
C LYS A 39 18.85 -17.01 -12.53
N GLN A 40 18.98 -15.80 -13.08
CA GLN A 40 19.44 -14.64 -12.34
C GLN A 40 18.32 -14.25 -11.38
N ARG A 41 18.55 -14.48 -10.09
CA ARG A 41 17.60 -14.04 -9.07
C ARG A 41 17.59 -12.52 -9.04
N VAL A 42 16.42 -11.94 -9.23
CA VAL A 42 16.19 -10.50 -9.14
C VAL A 42 15.71 -10.20 -7.73
N ASN A 43 16.43 -9.33 -7.02
CA ASN A 43 16.01 -8.87 -5.70
C ASN A 43 15.41 -7.48 -5.85
N LEU A 44 14.18 -7.31 -5.36
CA LEU A 44 13.48 -6.03 -5.31
C LEU A 44 13.36 -5.57 -3.87
N ILE A 45 13.63 -4.30 -3.63
CA ILE A 45 13.45 -3.63 -2.35
C ILE A 45 12.21 -2.75 -2.45
N GLY A 46 11.26 -2.98 -1.55
CA GLY A 46 10.06 -2.19 -1.40
C GLY A 46 9.97 -1.54 -0.02
N ALA A 47 9.35 -0.38 0.05
CA ALA A 47 8.99 0.23 1.33
C ALA A 47 7.66 0.96 1.25
N GLY A 48 6.93 1.03 2.36
CA GLY A 48 5.80 1.93 2.48
C GLY A 48 4.68 1.46 3.39
N ALA A 49 3.45 1.57 2.88
CA ALA A 49 2.19 1.35 3.58
C ALA A 49 2.22 0.12 4.51
N SER A 50 1.83 0.32 5.77
CA SER A 50 1.66 -0.77 6.73
C SER A 50 0.37 -1.56 6.50
N PHE A 51 -0.63 -0.94 5.88
CA PHE A 51 -1.94 -1.53 5.61
C PHE A 51 -1.87 -2.83 4.77
N PRO A 52 -1.20 -2.86 3.60
CA PRO A 52 -1.09 -4.08 2.80
C PRO A 52 0.06 -5.01 3.25
N ALA A 53 0.86 -4.62 4.25
CA ALA A 53 2.09 -5.33 4.60
C ALA A 53 1.88 -6.83 4.91
N PRO A 54 0.85 -7.24 5.69
CA PRO A 54 0.60 -8.67 5.94
C PRO A 54 0.29 -9.46 4.67
N LEU A 55 -0.44 -8.85 3.72
CA LEU A 55 -0.77 -9.46 2.44
C LEU A 55 0.49 -9.63 1.56
N TYR A 56 1.30 -8.58 1.48
CA TYR A 56 2.57 -8.61 0.75
C TYR A 56 3.53 -9.64 1.32
N GLN A 57 3.67 -9.71 2.65
CA GLN A 57 4.50 -10.72 3.31
C GLN A 57 4.06 -12.13 2.95
N ARG A 58 2.75 -12.39 2.90
CA ARG A 58 2.23 -13.69 2.46
C ARG A 58 2.56 -13.97 1.00
N TRP A 59 2.29 -13.03 0.09
CA TRP A 59 2.58 -13.19 -1.33
C TRP A 59 4.07 -13.42 -1.60
N PHE A 60 4.96 -12.65 -0.98
CA PHE A 60 6.40 -12.80 -1.18
C PHE A 60 6.94 -14.11 -0.58
N SER A 61 6.33 -14.58 0.52
CA SER A 61 6.60 -15.93 1.05
C SER A 61 6.18 -17.01 0.07
N ASP A 62 4.97 -16.91 -0.50
CA ASP A 62 4.47 -17.87 -1.48
C ASP A 62 5.29 -17.85 -2.78
N MET A 63 5.69 -16.68 -3.28
CA MET A 63 6.59 -16.58 -4.44
C MET A 63 7.93 -17.28 -4.20
N ARG A 64 8.53 -17.08 -3.02
CA ARG A 64 9.77 -17.75 -2.63
C ARG A 64 9.60 -19.26 -2.57
N ASN A 65 8.51 -19.74 -1.98
CA ASN A 65 8.21 -21.18 -1.86
C ASN A 65 7.92 -21.84 -3.22
N ASN A 66 7.49 -21.07 -4.22
CA ASN A 66 7.24 -21.53 -5.58
C ASN A 66 8.43 -21.28 -6.54
N ASN A 67 9.63 -20.99 -6.01
CA ASN A 67 10.87 -20.84 -6.78
C ASN A 67 10.80 -19.79 -7.91
N PHE A 68 10.04 -18.71 -7.69
CA PHE A 68 10.06 -17.54 -8.56
C PHE A 68 11.48 -16.95 -8.60
N GLU A 69 11.85 -16.37 -9.74
CA GLU A 69 13.16 -15.73 -9.92
C GLU A 69 13.28 -14.42 -9.14
N VAL A 70 12.13 -13.84 -8.79
CA VAL A 70 12.04 -12.58 -8.06
C VAL A 70 11.93 -12.84 -6.57
N GLN A 71 12.78 -12.20 -5.80
CA GLN A 71 12.65 -12.08 -4.35
C GLN A 71 12.34 -10.63 -4.00
N VAL A 72 11.48 -10.43 -3.02
CA VAL A 72 11.07 -9.09 -2.60
C VAL A 72 11.32 -8.92 -1.11
N ASP A 73 12.04 -7.86 -0.76
CA ASP A 73 12.26 -7.43 0.61
C ASP A 73 11.44 -6.18 0.86
N TYR A 74 10.48 -6.24 1.79
CA TYR A 74 9.48 -5.18 1.99
C TYR A 74 9.51 -4.61 3.41
N GLN A 75 9.71 -3.31 3.49
CA GLN A 75 9.78 -2.56 4.75
C GLN A 75 8.47 -1.82 5.01
N SER A 76 7.75 -2.23 6.04
CA SER A 76 6.53 -1.54 6.50
C SER A 76 6.91 -0.30 7.31
N VAL A 77 6.94 0.86 6.66
CA VAL A 77 7.40 2.15 7.23
C VAL A 77 6.35 3.27 7.17
N GLY A 78 5.15 2.97 6.67
CA GLY A 78 4.12 3.96 6.41
C GLY A 78 4.19 4.53 4.98
N SER A 79 3.03 4.92 4.46
CA SER A 79 2.85 5.34 3.07
C SER A 79 3.68 6.57 2.70
N GLY A 80 3.79 7.54 3.61
CA GLY A 80 4.60 8.75 3.42
C GLY A 80 6.08 8.43 3.22
N ALA A 81 6.66 7.61 4.10
CA ALA A 81 8.04 7.17 3.99
C ALA A 81 8.28 6.30 2.73
N GLY A 82 7.27 5.52 2.31
CA GLY A 82 7.30 4.77 1.04
C GLY A 82 7.42 5.68 -0.17
N VAL A 83 6.56 6.71 -0.26
CA VAL A 83 6.59 7.72 -1.33
C VAL A 83 7.93 8.47 -1.32
N GLU A 84 8.41 8.88 -0.15
CA GLU A 84 9.68 9.59 -0.01
C GLU A 84 10.86 8.75 -0.51
N ARG A 85 11.01 7.51 -0.02
CA ARG A 85 12.10 6.62 -0.43
C ARG A 85 12.05 6.26 -1.91
N PHE A 86 10.85 6.07 -2.46
CA PHE A 86 10.66 5.85 -3.89
C PHE A 86 11.10 7.06 -4.71
N THR A 87 10.74 8.26 -4.23
CA THR A 87 11.09 9.53 -4.87
C THR A 87 12.59 9.77 -4.86
N GLN A 88 13.27 9.39 -3.77
CA GLN A 88 14.73 9.48 -3.62
C GLN A 88 15.49 8.37 -4.36
N GLY A 89 14.80 7.39 -4.96
CA GLY A 89 15.43 6.25 -5.64
C GLY A 89 16.08 5.25 -4.70
N LEU A 90 15.71 5.23 -3.42
CA LEU A 90 16.26 4.32 -2.41
C LEU A 90 15.61 2.93 -2.44
N VAL A 91 14.47 2.78 -3.12
CA VAL A 91 13.72 1.53 -3.25
C VAL A 91 13.24 1.35 -4.69
N ASP A 92 13.08 0.10 -5.11
CA ASP A 92 12.58 -0.25 -6.43
C ASP A 92 11.12 0.17 -6.60
N PHE A 93 10.30 -0.02 -5.56
CA PHE A 93 8.90 0.40 -5.50
C PHE A 93 8.50 0.98 -4.14
N GLY A 94 7.60 1.97 -4.18
CA GLY A 94 6.93 2.51 -3.00
C GLY A 94 5.49 2.00 -2.90
N ALA A 95 5.06 1.63 -1.70
CA ALA A 95 3.66 1.28 -1.43
C ALA A 95 2.95 2.41 -0.69
N SER A 96 1.77 2.82 -1.15
CA SER A 96 0.98 3.88 -0.53
C SER A 96 -0.51 3.61 -0.66
N ASP A 97 -1.27 3.91 0.40
CA ASP A 97 -2.75 3.87 0.38
C ASP A 97 -3.36 5.12 -0.26
N VAL A 98 -2.55 6.16 -0.46
CA VAL A 98 -2.94 7.42 -1.10
C VAL A 98 -2.07 7.62 -2.34
N ALA A 99 -2.69 8.04 -3.45
CA ALA A 99 -1.96 8.34 -4.67
C ALA A 99 -0.89 9.41 -4.44
N MET A 100 0.24 9.30 -5.13
CA MET A 100 1.24 10.37 -5.15
C MET A 100 0.61 11.65 -5.70
N LYS A 101 1.02 12.79 -5.16
CA LYS A 101 0.65 14.11 -5.66
C LYS A 101 1.44 14.41 -6.92
N ASP A 102 0.91 15.25 -7.80
CA ASP A 102 1.61 15.69 -9.02
C ASP A 102 2.98 16.30 -8.72
N SER A 103 3.10 17.04 -7.62
CA SER A 103 4.36 17.62 -7.15
C SER A 103 5.37 16.59 -6.64
N GLU A 104 4.93 15.41 -6.22
CA GLU A 104 5.80 14.27 -5.87
C GLU A 104 6.22 13.52 -7.12
N ILE A 105 5.26 13.28 -8.04
CA ILE A 105 5.53 12.63 -9.34
C ILE A 105 6.57 13.40 -10.15
N ALA A 106 6.44 14.73 -10.20
CA ALA A 106 7.37 15.60 -10.92
C ALA A 106 8.83 15.52 -10.42
N LYS A 107 9.05 15.03 -9.20
CA LYS A 107 10.39 14.85 -8.62
C LYS A 107 11.08 13.55 -9.06
N VAL A 108 10.35 12.61 -9.67
CA VAL A 108 10.88 11.30 -10.05
C VAL A 108 11.33 11.31 -11.51
N SER A 109 12.63 11.49 -11.75
CA SER A 109 13.22 11.56 -13.10
C SER A 109 13.05 10.28 -13.92
N ARG A 110 12.99 9.12 -13.26
CA ARG A 110 12.75 7.80 -13.90
C ARG A 110 11.28 7.54 -14.28
N GLY A 111 10.39 8.50 -14.01
CA GLY A 111 8.95 8.35 -14.18
C GLY A 111 8.27 7.58 -13.05
N VAL A 112 6.93 7.70 -12.98
CA VAL A 112 6.09 7.04 -11.97
C VAL A 112 4.96 6.29 -12.66
N MET A 113 4.76 5.03 -12.26
CA MET A 113 3.58 4.25 -12.60
C MET A 113 2.90 3.82 -11.30
N MET A 114 1.63 4.20 -11.13
CA MET A 114 0.83 3.80 -9.97
C MET A 114 -0.04 2.60 -10.33
N LEU A 115 0.15 1.49 -9.63
CA LEU A 115 -0.59 0.25 -9.86
C LEU A 115 -1.45 -0.08 -8.62
N PRO A 116 -2.77 -0.26 -8.78
CA PRO A 116 -3.62 -0.70 -7.68
C PRO A 116 -3.35 -2.18 -7.39
N MET A 117 -2.80 -2.48 -6.20
CA MET A 117 -2.43 -3.86 -5.82
C MET A 117 -3.54 -4.59 -5.07
N THR A 118 -4.30 -3.89 -4.22
CA THR A 118 -5.34 -4.50 -3.39
C THR A 118 -6.36 -3.44 -2.94
N ALA A 119 -7.42 -3.89 -2.28
CA ALA A 119 -8.42 -3.05 -1.62
C ALA A 119 -8.82 -3.67 -0.28
N GLY A 120 -9.25 -2.84 0.66
CA GLY A 120 -9.78 -3.27 1.94
C GLY A 120 -10.48 -2.13 2.67
N SER A 121 -10.99 -2.43 3.86
CA SER A 121 -11.77 -1.50 4.67
C SER A 121 -10.95 -0.98 5.85
N VAL A 122 -11.11 0.30 6.17
CA VAL A 122 -10.62 0.90 7.42
C VAL A 122 -11.77 0.89 8.42
N VAL A 123 -11.52 0.42 9.64
CA VAL A 123 -12.51 0.33 10.70
C VAL A 123 -12.09 1.15 11.91
N LEU A 124 -13.06 1.63 12.67
CA LEU A 124 -12.83 2.21 13.99
C LEU A 124 -12.75 1.08 15.00
N ALA A 125 -11.59 0.95 15.64
CA ALA A 125 -11.41 0.04 16.77
C ALA A 125 -11.64 0.81 18.09
N TYR A 126 -12.17 0.12 19.10
CA TYR A 126 -12.36 0.65 20.44
C TYR A 126 -11.95 -0.41 21.48
N ASN A 127 -11.73 0.03 22.71
CA ASN A 127 -11.43 -0.85 23.84
C ASN A 127 -12.35 -0.52 25.01
N LEU A 128 -13.38 -1.33 25.19
CA LEU A 128 -14.37 -1.21 26.26
C LEU A 128 -14.55 -2.56 26.95
N PRO A 129 -14.32 -2.66 28.27
CA PRO A 129 -14.49 -3.91 29.00
C PRO A 129 -15.91 -4.48 28.85
N GLY A 130 -16.01 -5.73 28.39
CA GLY A 130 -17.28 -6.43 28.26
C GLY A 130 -18.20 -5.98 27.12
N ILE A 131 -17.76 -5.04 26.26
CA ILE A 131 -18.55 -4.54 25.12
C ILE A 131 -17.84 -4.94 23.82
N SER A 132 -18.52 -5.74 22.99
CA SER A 132 -18.00 -6.24 21.71
C SER A 132 -18.78 -5.79 20.47
N ASP A 133 -20.02 -5.29 20.65
CA ASP A 133 -20.89 -4.81 19.56
C ASP A 133 -21.38 -3.38 19.80
N LEU A 134 -20.44 -2.45 19.91
CA LEU A 134 -20.74 -1.02 19.98
C LEU A 134 -21.08 -0.47 18.58
N LYS A 135 -22.22 0.18 18.48
CA LYS A 135 -22.68 0.89 17.29
C LYS A 135 -22.34 2.37 17.41
N LEU A 136 -21.66 2.91 16.40
CA LEU A 136 -21.39 4.34 16.26
C LEU A 136 -21.97 4.82 14.95
N SER A 137 -22.91 5.77 15.01
CA SER A 137 -23.42 6.42 13.81
C SER A 137 -22.36 7.37 13.23
N ARG A 138 -22.56 7.75 11.96
CA ARG A 138 -21.68 8.71 11.27
C ARG A 138 -21.45 9.99 12.06
N LYS A 139 -22.53 10.56 12.59
CA LYS A 139 -22.47 11.79 13.38
C LYS A 139 -21.72 11.58 14.70
N VAL A 140 -21.97 10.46 15.37
CA VAL A 140 -21.39 10.16 16.69
C VAL A 140 -19.87 10.02 16.60
N TYR A 141 -19.32 9.24 15.68
CA TYR A 141 -17.86 9.11 15.62
C TYR A 141 -17.17 10.40 15.15
N VAL A 142 -17.82 11.22 14.32
CA VAL A 142 -17.30 12.54 13.96
C VAL A 142 -17.27 13.45 15.20
N ASP A 143 -18.35 13.50 15.97
CA ASP A 143 -18.43 14.29 17.20
C ASP A 143 -17.42 13.81 18.26
N ILE A 144 -17.13 12.50 18.33
CA ILE A 144 -16.02 11.97 19.16
C ILE A 144 -14.69 12.57 18.69
N LEU A 145 -14.39 12.49 17.40
CA LEU A 145 -13.10 12.92 16.83
C LEU A 145 -12.89 14.44 16.91
N LEU A 146 -13.98 15.22 16.92
CA LEU A 146 -13.96 16.67 17.16
C LEU A 146 -13.92 17.03 18.66
N GLY A 147 -13.96 16.05 19.57
CA GLY A 147 -13.97 16.28 21.02
C GLY A 147 -15.29 16.80 21.59
N ARG A 148 -16.38 16.71 20.82
CA ARG A 148 -17.75 17.09 21.27
C ARG A 148 -18.43 15.99 22.08
N ILE A 149 -18.00 14.74 21.89
CA ILE A 149 -18.34 13.59 22.75
C ILE A 149 -17.04 13.15 23.41
N GLN A 150 -16.99 13.19 24.74
CA GLN A 150 -15.77 12.93 25.51
C GLN A 150 -15.90 11.74 26.47
N ASN A 151 -17.07 11.14 26.59
CA ASN A 151 -17.33 10.02 27.50
C ASN A 151 -18.15 8.94 26.79
N TRP A 152 -17.88 7.66 27.09
CA TRP A 152 -18.53 6.53 26.45
C TRP A 152 -20.01 6.35 26.83
N ASN A 153 -20.44 6.87 27.98
CA ASN A 153 -21.85 6.86 28.40
C ASN A 153 -22.67 8.05 27.88
N ASP A 154 -22.13 8.88 26.97
CA ASP A 154 -22.86 10.01 26.36
C ASP A 154 -24.19 9.52 25.75
N SER A 155 -25.27 10.28 25.98
CA SER A 155 -26.61 9.89 25.55
C SER A 155 -26.69 9.61 24.05
N ARG A 156 -25.91 10.33 23.22
CA ARG A 156 -25.87 10.11 21.76
C ARG A 156 -25.30 8.74 21.38
N ILE A 157 -24.47 8.15 22.25
CA ILE A 157 -23.98 6.76 22.10
C ILE A 157 -25.03 5.80 22.69
N ALA A 158 -25.56 6.09 23.88
CA ALA A 158 -26.55 5.24 24.56
C ALA A 158 -27.82 5.02 23.74
N ASP A 159 -28.34 6.08 23.10
CA ASP A 159 -29.58 6.07 22.32
C ASP A 159 -29.55 5.13 21.11
N ILE A 160 -28.36 4.73 20.65
CA ILE A 160 -28.19 3.78 19.53
C ILE A 160 -27.65 2.40 19.97
N ASN A 161 -27.46 2.21 21.28
CA ASN A 161 -26.92 0.99 21.88
C ASN A 161 -27.83 0.49 23.04
N PHE A 162 -29.13 0.34 22.77
CA PHE A 162 -30.11 -0.11 23.76
C PHE A 162 -29.70 -1.43 24.43
N GLY A 163 -29.76 -1.47 25.77
CA GLY A 163 -29.40 -2.65 26.56
C GLY A 163 -27.90 -2.86 26.77
N VAL A 164 -27.05 -1.99 26.23
CA VAL A 164 -25.60 -2.00 26.50
C VAL A 164 -25.31 -1.12 27.71
N ASN A 165 -24.68 -1.69 28.74
CA ASN A 165 -24.22 -0.94 29.90
C ASN A 165 -22.95 -0.17 29.57
N LEU A 166 -23.09 1.04 29.04
CA LEU A 166 -21.96 1.90 28.69
C LEU A 166 -21.27 2.43 29.96
N PRO A 167 -19.94 2.28 30.08
CA PRO A 167 -19.22 2.72 31.27
C PRO A 167 -19.01 4.24 31.27
N ASP A 168 -18.96 4.83 32.46
CA ASP A 168 -18.54 6.22 32.67
C ASP A 168 -17.01 6.32 32.56
N LEU A 169 -16.52 6.28 31.31
CA LEU A 169 -15.10 6.33 30.99
C LEU A 169 -14.83 7.43 29.95
N PRO A 170 -13.79 8.24 30.14
CA PRO A 170 -13.39 9.23 29.15
C PRO A 170 -12.93 8.54 27.86
N ILE A 171 -13.20 9.18 26.73
CA ILE A 171 -12.75 8.71 25.42
C ILE A 171 -11.35 9.24 25.16
N THR A 172 -10.42 8.31 24.93
CA THR A 172 -9.06 8.61 24.49
C THR A 172 -8.93 8.30 23.00
N ILE A 173 -8.67 9.32 22.19
CA ILE A 173 -8.45 9.16 20.75
C ILE A 173 -7.00 8.74 20.51
N VAL A 174 -6.82 7.67 19.75
CA VAL A 174 -5.50 7.22 19.29
C VAL A 174 -5.43 7.40 17.78
N TYR A 175 -4.33 7.99 17.31
CA TYR A 175 -4.07 8.21 15.90
C TYR A 175 -2.61 7.87 15.57
N ARG A 176 -2.32 7.75 14.28
CA ARG A 176 -0.98 7.46 13.77
C ARG A 176 -0.11 8.70 13.84
N SER A 177 1.08 8.60 14.43
CA SER A 177 2.05 9.69 14.50
C SER A 177 2.90 9.82 13.24
N ASP A 178 3.05 8.74 12.47
CA ASP A 178 3.83 8.68 11.25
C ASP A 178 3.02 9.04 9.99
N GLY A 179 3.71 9.27 8.87
CA GLY A 179 3.11 9.54 7.56
C GLY A 179 2.30 8.34 7.05
N SER A 180 1.03 8.28 7.44
CA SER A 180 0.14 7.14 7.21
C SER A 180 -0.87 7.38 6.09
N GLY A 181 -0.91 6.47 5.12
CA GLY A 181 -1.94 6.49 4.08
C GLY A 181 -3.32 6.13 4.63
N THR A 182 -3.39 5.27 5.64
CA THR A 182 -4.65 4.99 6.37
C THR A 182 -5.22 6.26 7.00
N THR A 183 -4.37 7.12 7.58
CA THR A 183 -4.79 8.45 8.07
C THR A 183 -5.34 9.28 6.92
N GLY A 184 -4.62 9.35 5.79
CA GLY A 184 -5.07 10.13 4.63
C GLY A 184 -6.41 9.65 4.03
N VAL A 185 -6.64 8.34 3.96
CA VAL A 185 -7.92 7.77 3.52
C VAL A 185 -9.03 8.08 4.53
N PHE A 186 -8.75 7.92 5.83
CA PHE A 186 -9.72 8.14 6.89
C PHE A 186 -10.14 9.60 6.99
N THR A 187 -9.19 10.55 6.98
CA THR A 187 -9.51 11.98 7.03
C THR A 187 -10.18 12.46 5.75
N LYS A 188 -9.81 11.92 4.57
CA LYS A 188 -10.55 12.18 3.33
C LYS A 188 -12.02 11.76 3.43
N HIS A 189 -12.29 10.62 4.07
CA HIS A 189 -13.66 10.20 4.37
C HIS A 189 -14.35 11.20 5.30
N LEU A 190 -13.71 11.60 6.42
CA LEU A 190 -14.27 12.58 7.35
C LEU A 190 -14.62 13.91 6.65
N SER A 191 -13.72 14.47 5.84
CA SER A 191 -13.96 15.70 5.08
C SER A 191 -15.06 15.56 4.01
N ALA A 192 -15.36 14.34 3.56
CA ALA A 192 -16.46 14.10 2.62
C ALA A 192 -17.83 14.07 3.32
N ILE A 193 -17.86 13.90 4.64
CA ILE A 193 -19.09 13.71 5.41
C ILE A 193 -19.34 14.79 6.48
N SER A 194 -18.34 15.65 6.74
CA SER A 194 -18.37 16.75 7.68
C SER A 194 -17.76 17.98 7.01
N GLN A 195 -18.31 19.17 7.28
CA GLN A 195 -17.82 20.43 6.69
C GLN A 195 -16.83 21.18 7.58
N GLU A 196 -16.75 20.80 8.86
CA GLU A 196 -15.74 21.29 9.82
C GLU A 196 -14.32 20.86 9.43
#